data_AF-A0A938Y5L9-F1
#
_entry.id   AF-A0A938Y5L9-F1
#
_cell.length_a   1.000
_cell.length_b   1.000
_cell.length_c   1.000
_cell.angle_alpha   90.00
_cell.angle_beta   90.00
_cell.angle_gamma   90.00
#
_symmetry.space_group_name_H-M   'P 1'
#
loop_
_entity.id
_entity.type
_entity.pdbx_description
1 polymer ?
#
loop_
_entity_poly.entity_id
_entity_poly.type
_entity_poly.pdbx_seq_one_letter_code
_entity_poly.pdbx_strand_id
1 'polypeptide(L)'
;MAVDPTSGTLLASTDFDIATDSFAFANYGDELRDDGSVRRNLDPAQVWALYGDEVCARTEPDGSCALDAIAEVTMDILNGSMDGGHCFGMAALAWLLHSGQVDPRTLGASSASGIPSGAPVEALIARYFAAQAGDPTTSSKRTLSVADTIRALQDAWSRGDNFVLAFYDGPAHNSGHGVTPIALRQLDDGRVGIVLYDNNFPQQQTMMVTDPARDTWEYTTRADPRDSSYLFVGSPENRLNLYPVGTIAEQQVCPVCRTVGDDDSVLVLINDRSNGNATWDLEVTDAFGAPIDAVDKTDALDNANSQLIAVDTAEPVRIRLSEVPEGQRAQLDIAVLSDGWVGRVSGAELEHDEHAVLHADAGRGRLSWNSSDAGAPVVSVAGQRGDVSVRTAFTGVELDADGTVTVTSDPRTGAVTLTTDESLPSQLTVAAKRTDADRDVVAATGTPLSVAGDEGVVVHWGDWSGGGPLRLDLTAPDGSVRATVGVPLA
;
A
#
# COMPACT_ATOMS: atom_id res chain seq x y z
N MET A 1 31.72 2.59 0.46
CA MET A 1 32.44 3.37 1.51
C MET A 1 31.78 4.74 1.53
N ALA A 2 31.35 5.25 2.68
CA ALA A 2 30.66 6.54 2.74
C ALA A 2 31.62 7.66 2.26
N VAL A 3 31.15 8.47 1.32
CA VAL A 3 31.90 9.64 0.81
C VAL A 3 31.57 10.84 1.67
N ASP A 4 32.59 11.60 2.06
CA ASP A 4 32.40 12.83 2.84
C ASP A 4 31.53 13.82 2.03
N PRO A 5 30.34 14.22 2.53
CA PRO A 5 29.39 15.07 1.82
C PRO A 5 29.93 16.48 1.51
N THR A 6 31.04 16.88 2.15
CA THR A 6 31.71 18.16 1.92
C THR A 6 32.77 18.11 0.81
N SER A 7 33.06 16.91 0.29
CA SER A 7 34.06 16.68 -0.75
C SER A 7 33.74 17.42 -2.06
N GLY A 8 34.79 17.79 -2.79
CA GLY A 8 34.65 18.43 -4.09
C GLY A 8 34.15 19.89 -4.03
N THR A 9 33.91 20.46 -5.20
CA THR A 9 33.53 21.88 -5.36
C THR A 9 32.01 22.00 -5.46
N LEU A 10 31.40 22.90 -4.69
CA LEU A 10 29.96 23.14 -4.76
C LEU A 10 29.55 23.66 -6.15
N LEU A 11 28.57 23.00 -6.78
CA LEU A 11 27.98 23.38 -8.06
C LEU A 11 26.66 24.13 -7.89
N ALA A 12 25.80 23.61 -7.02
CA ALA A 12 24.51 24.20 -6.67
C ALA A 12 24.07 23.68 -5.29
N SER A 13 23.26 24.44 -4.57
CA SER A 13 22.61 24.00 -3.35
C SER A 13 21.27 24.67 -3.19
N THR A 14 20.43 24.06 -2.36
CA THR A 14 19.28 24.70 -1.74
C THR A 14 19.72 25.48 -0.50
N ASP A 15 18.77 26.14 0.16
CA ASP A 15 18.90 26.70 1.50
C ASP A 15 18.45 25.73 2.62
N PHE A 16 18.21 24.46 2.29
CA PHE A 16 17.88 23.41 3.26
C PHE A 16 19.00 23.24 4.28
N ASP A 17 18.73 23.53 5.55
CA ASP A 17 19.68 23.37 6.65
C ASP A 17 19.39 22.05 7.38
N ILE A 18 20.35 21.12 7.32
CA ILE A 18 20.23 19.82 7.97
C ILE A 18 19.93 19.93 9.47
N ALA A 19 20.38 20.98 10.15
CA ALA A 19 20.17 21.15 11.60
C ALA A 19 18.73 21.57 11.96
N THR A 20 18.00 22.21 11.04
CA THR A 20 16.64 22.73 11.28
C THR A 20 15.57 22.00 10.49
N ASP A 21 15.89 21.57 9.28
CA ASP A 21 14.93 21.13 8.26
C ASP A 21 14.86 19.61 8.14
N SER A 22 15.79 18.88 8.77
CA SER A 22 15.71 17.42 8.90
C SER A 22 15.00 16.99 10.18
N PHE A 23 14.32 15.84 10.14
CA PHE A 23 13.77 15.23 11.34
C PHE A 23 14.89 14.75 12.28
N ALA A 24 14.61 14.80 13.59
CA ALA A 24 15.49 14.24 14.62
C ALA A 24 15.26 12.74 14.89
N PHE A 25 14.34 12.12 14.14
CA PHE A 25 14.05 10.68 14.21
C PHE A 25 14.22 10.05 12.84
N ALA A 26 14.59 8.78 12.83
CA ALA A 26 14.80 8.02 11.60
C ALA A 26 13.46 7.56 11.01
N ASN A 27 13.53 7.20 9.73
CA ASN A 27 12.56 6.32 9.09
C ASN A 27 12.24 5.10 9.97
N TYR A 28 11.01 4.60 9.85
CA TYR A 28 10.42 3.59 10.70
C TYR A 28 9.44 2.74 9.92
N GLY A 29 9.25 1.49 10.33
CA GLY A 29 8.26 0.56 9.80
C GLY A 29 7.12 0.33 10.80
N ASP A 30 6.73 -0.92 10.97
CA ASP A 30 5.66 -1.37 11.85
C ASP A 30 6.06 -1.52 13.33
N GLU A 31 7.28 -1.15 13.70
CA GLU A 31 7.78 -1.42 15.05
C GLU A 31 7.08 -0.56 16.12
N LEU A 32 6.89 -1.16 17.30
CA LEU A 32 6.43 -0.40 18.46
C LEU A 32 7.44 0.69 18.81
N ARG A 33 6.92 1.82 19.28
CA ARG A 33 7.72 2.89 19.86
C ARG A 33 8.41 2.39 21.13
N ASP A 34 9.43 3.12 21.58
CA ASP A 34 10.16 2.81 22.84
C ASP A 34 9.25 2.69 24.07
N ASP A 35 8.10 3.37 24.06
CA ASP A 35 7.09 3.34 25.11
C ASP A 35 6.04 2.21 24.95
N GLY A 36 6.22 1.34 23.95
CA GLY A 36 5.34 0.22 23.64
C GLY A 36 4.08 0.59 22.87
N SER A 37 3.90 1.86 22.47
CA SER A 37 2.75 2.27 21.66
C SER A 37 2.97 2.01 20.17
N VAL A 38 1.87 1.80 19.44
CA VAL A 38 1.88 1.55 18.00
C VAL A 38 2.10 2.85 17.24
N ARG A 39 2.91 2.81 16.19
CA ARG A 39 3.07 3.90 15.22
C ARG A 39 1.75 4.22 14.55
N ARG A 40 1.51 5.49 14.20
CA ARG A 40 0.30 5.89 13.47
C ARG A 40 0.59 5.99 11.98
N ASN A 41 -0.27 5.37 11.18
CA ASN A 41 -0.24 5.52 9.73
C ASN A 41 -1.43 6.38 9.27
N LEU A 42 -2.02 6.09 8.11
CA LEU A 42 -3.23 6.77 7.65
C LEU A 42 -4.38 6.55 8.63
N ASP A 43 -5.16 7.60 8.80
CA ASP A 43 -6.47 7.60 9.44
C ASP A 43 -7.52 8.19 8.46
N PRO A 44 -8.82 8.15 8.80
CA PRO A 44 -9.87 8.72 7.95
C PRO A 44 -9.62 10.16 7.50
N ALA A 45 -9.03 11.00 8.37
CA ALA A 45 -8.76 12.39 8.03
C ALA A 45 -7.63 12.50 7.00
N GLN A 46 -6.60 11.65 7.08
CA GLN A 46 -5.53 11.63 6.08
C GLN A 46 -5.98 11.07 4.74
N VAL A 47 -6.82 10.03 4.73
CA VAL A 47 -7.39 9.48 3.48
C VAL A 47 -8.28 10.52 2.82
N TRP A 48 -9.13 11.21 3.58
CA TRP A 48 -9.94 12.31 3.07
C TRP A 48 -9.09 13.49 2.57
N ALA A 49 -8.03 13.85 3.28
CA ALA A 49 -7.11 14.88 2.81
C ALA A 49 -6.31 14.46 1.56
N LEU A 50 -6.08 13.15 1.39
CA LEU A 50 -5.37 12.59 0.25
C LEU A 50 -6.26 12.58 -1.00
N TYR A 51 -7.49 12.09 -0.89
CA TYR A 51 -8.35 11.80 -2.04
C TYR A 51 -9.57 12.74 -2.18
N GLY A 52 -9.93 13.48 -1.14
CA GLY A 52 -11.08 14.38 -1.12
C GLY A 52 -12.42 13.66 -0.92
N ASP A 53 -13.52 14.34 -1.23
CA ASP A 53 -14.87 13.91 -0.83
C ASP A 53 -15.33 12.57 -1.44
N GLU A 54 -14.66 12.08 -2.49
CA GLU A 54 -15.01 10.81 -3.15
C GLU A 54 -14.90 9.59 -2.23
N VAL A 55 -14.09 9.68 -1.18
CA VAL A 55 -13.89 8.59 -0.20
C VAL A 55 -14.86 8.62 0.96
N CYS A 56 -15.75 9.62 1.01
CA CYS A 56 -16.64 9.85 2.13
C CYS A 56 -18.03 9.27 1.87
N ALA A 57 -18.46 8.34 2.71
CA ALA A 57 -19.86 7.94 2.75
C ALA A 57 -20.75 9.04 3.35
N ARG A 58 -20.21 9.81 4.30
CA ARG A 58 -20.88 11.00 4.87
C ARG A 58 -19.89 11.97 5.51
N THR A 59 -20.35 13.21 5.64
CA THR A 59 -19.75 14.20 6.53
C THR A 59 -20.42 14.12 7.90
N GLU A 60 -19.63 13.93 8.94
CA GLU A 60 -20.07 13.93 10.33
C GLU A 60 -20.46 15.33 10.82
N PRO A 61 -21.23 15.47 11.92
CA PRO A 61 -21.63 16.77 12.45
C PRO A 61 -20.47 17.71 12.81
N ASP A 62 -19.27 17.18 13.09
CA ASP A 62 -18.06 17.95 13.37
C ASP A 62 -17.27 18.32 12.10
N GLY A 63 -17.78 17.95 10.92
CA GLY A 63 -17.15 18.18 9.62
C GLY A 63 -16.14 17.11 9.21
N SER A 64 -15.93 16.06 10.01
CA SER A 64 -15.05 14.95 9.64
C SER A 64 -15.69 14.04 8.60
N CYS A 65 -14.85 13.30 7.85
CA CYS A 65 -15.29 12.33 6.87
C CYS A 65 -15.41 10.95 7.52
N ALA A 66 -16.59 10.33 7.42
CA ALA A 66 -16.72 8.89 7.61
C ALA A 66 -16.45 8.20 6.28
N LEU A 67 -15.35 7.44 6.22
CA LEU A 67 -14.93 6.74 5.01
C LEU A 67 -15.98 5.72 4.57
N ASP A 68 -16.17 5.60 3.26
CA ASP A 68 -16.86 4.43 2.71
C ASP A 68 -16.01 3.15 2.87
N ALA A 69 -16.65 2.00 2.71
CA ALA A 69 -16.01 0.69 2.92
C ALA A 69 -14.81 0.44 1.97
N ILE A 70 -14.82 0.97 0.74
CA ILE A 70 -13.73 0.81 -0.22
C ILE A 70 -12.53 1.64 0.24
N ALA A 71 -12.76 2.88 0.66
CA ALA A 71 -11.74 3.76 1.21
C ALA A 71 -11.14 3.22 2.50
N GLU A 72 -11.93 2.62 3.39
CA GLU A 72 -11.41 1.97 4.61
C GLU A 72 -10.50 0.79 4.30
N VAL A 73 -10.88 -0.06 3.33
CA VAL A 73 -10.03 -1.18 2.92
C VAL A 73 -8.76 -0.68 2.24
N THR A 74 -8.87 0.36 1.40
CA THR A 74 -7.72 1.00 0.75
C THR A 74 -6.76 1.57 1.78
N MET A 75 -7.27 2.24 2.82
CA MET A 75 -6.49 2.73 3.95
C MET A 75 -5.73 1.60 4.64
N ASP A 76 -6.40 0.49 4.96
CA ASP A 76 -5.76 -0.67 5.62
C ASP A 76 -4.64 -1.27 4.76
N ILE A 77 -4.87 -1.35 3.45
CA ILE A 77 -3.91 -1.91 2.50
C ILE A 77 -2.67 -1.01 2.41
N LEU A 78 -2.87 0.30 2.18
CA LEU A 78 -1.79 1.29 2.13
C LEU A 78 -1.02 1.35 3.45
N ASN A 79 -1.72 1.20 4.58
CA ASN A 79 -1.11 1.11 5.90
C ASN A 79 -0.17 -0.09 6.04
N GLY A 80 -0.52 -1.24 5.45
CA GLY A 80 0.38 -2.40 5.43
C GLY A 80 1.59 -2.23 4.52
N SER A 81 1.48 -1.46 3.43
CA SER A 81 2.62 -1.18 2.53
C SER A 81 3.71 -0.30 3.19
N MET A 82 3.39 0.34 4.31
CA MET A 82 4.33 1.14 5.10
C MET A 82 5.12 0.34 6.14
N ASP A 83 4.87 -0.96 6.29
CA ASP A 83 5.60 -1.82 7.23
C ASP A 83 7.12 -1.86 6.93
N GLY A 84 7.50 -1.72 5.66
CA GLY A 84 8.89 -1.66 5.21
C GLY A 84 9.54 -0.27 5.34
N GLY A 85 8.78 0.78 5.69
CA GLY A 85 9.31 2.13 5.84
C GLY A 85 8.40 3.24 5.30
N HIS A 86 8.70 4.46 5.71
CA HIS A 86 7.99 5.70 5.34
C HIS A 86 8.87 6.71 4.59
N CYS A 87 9.98 6.26 4.00
CA CYS A 87 11.04 7.14 3.48
C CYS A 87 10.54 8.19 2.47
N PHE A 88 9.65 7.81 1.55
CA PHE A 88 9.07 8.72 0.56
C PHE A 88 8.29 9.86 1.23
N GLY A 89 7.40 9.52 2.17
CA GLY A 89 6.60 10.49 2.92
C GLY A 89 7.46 11.40 3.80
N MET A 90 8.52 10.87 4.42
CA MET A 90 9.47 11.68 5.19
C MET A 90 10.27 12.64 4.31
N ALA A 91 10.74 12.19 3.14
CA ALA A 91 11.45 13.06 2.20
C ALA A 91 10.55 14.18 1.67
N ALA A 92 9.30 13.86 1.32
CA ALA A 92 8.31 14.85 0.90
C ALA A 92 8.01 15.86 2.01
N LEU A 93 7.70 15.39 3.22
CA LEU A 93 7.34 16.28 4.33
C LEU A 93 8.51 17.19 4.75
N ALA A 94 9.75 16.70 4.70
CA ALA A 94 10.93 17.54 4.97
C ALA A 94 10.98 18.74 4.01
N TRP A 95 10.73 18.54 2.72
CA TRP A 95 10.64 19.64 1.75
C TRP A 95 9.45 20.56 2.00
N LEU A 96 8.28 20.01 2.35
CA LEU A 96 7.08 20.80 2.61
C LEU A 96 7.22 21.68 3.86
N LEU A 97 7.93 21.19 4.89
CA LEU A 97 8.29 21.97 6.08
C LEU A 97 9.30 23.06 5.74
N HIS A 98 10.36 22.71 5.01
CA HIS A 98 11.40 23.66 4.59
C HIS A 98 10.85 24.80 3.73
N SER A 99 10.01 24.47 2.73
CA SER A 99 9.37 25.46 1.85
C SER A 99 8.22 26.24 2.50
N GLY A 100 7.87 25.93 3.76
CA GLY A 100 6.79 26.59 4.51
C GLY A 100 5.38 26.22 4.05
N GLN A 101 5.22 25.20 3.19
CA GLN A 101 3.92 24.67 2.79
C GLN A 101 3.22 23.91 3.93
N VAL A 102 4.00 23.31 4.83
CA VAL A 102 3.54 22.82 6.13
C VAL A 102 4.20 23.66 7.22
N ASP A 103 3.40 24.22 8.11
CA ASP A 103 3.90 24.98 9.25
C ASP A 103 4.27 24.02 10.40
N PRO A 104 5.55 23.92 10.83
CA PRO A 104 5.97 23.01 11.90
C PRO A 104 5.25 23.26 13.24
N ARG A 105 4.65 24.46 13.43
CA ARG A 105 3.89 24.78 14.64
C ARG A 105 2.59 23.99 14.75
N THR A 106 2.01 23.54 13.63
CA THR A 106 0.86 22.63 13.65
C THR A 106 1.24 21.24 14.17
N LEU A 107 2.55 20.92 14.17
CA LEU A 107 3.16 19.70 14.70
C LEU A 107 3.85 19.93 16.04
N GLY A 108 3.62 21.09 16.68
CA GLY A 108 4.12 21.39 18.02
C GLY A 108 5.59 21.82 18.10
N ALA A 109 6.22 22.17 16.98
CA ALA A 109 7.62 22.59 16.93
C ALA A 109 7.82 23.91 16.14
N SER A 110 9.02 24.48 16.23
CA SER A 110 9.41 25.66 15.43
C SER A 110 10.13 25.31 14.13
N SER A 111 10.60 24.06 14.00
CA SER A 111 11.38 23.54 12.86
C SER A 111 11.19 22.03 12.79
N ALA A 112 11.54 21.41 11.65
CA ALA A 112 11.42 19.97 11.46
C ALA A 112 12.23 19.17 12.50
N SER A 113 13.42 19.66 12.85
CA SER A 113 14.30 19.02 13.84
C SER A 113 13.75 19.03 15.27
N GLY A 114 12.80 19.91 15.57
CA GLY A 114 12.13 19.96 16.86
C GLY A 114 10.86 19.10 16.93
N ILE A 115 10.39 18.54 15.80
CA ILE A 115 9.17 17.74 15.76
C ILE A 115 9.45 16.38 16.40
N PRO A 116 8.78 16.03 17.52
CA PRO A 116 8.87 14.69 18.05
C PRO A 116 8.17 13.72 17.11
N SER A 117 8.74 12.52 16.94
CA SER A 117 7.99 11.43 16.33
C SER A 117 6.73 11.17 17.16
N GLY A 118 5.56 11.12 16.53
CA GLY A 118 4.28 10.90 17.19
C GLY A 118 3.09 11.19 16.28
N ALA A 119 1.88 10.88 16.76
CA ALA A 119 0.69 10.75 15.92
C ALA A 119 0.48 11.86 14.85
N PRO A 120 0.58 13.18 15.14
CA PRO A 120 0.33 14.21 14.14
C PRO A 120 1.32 14.18 12.96
N VAL A 121 2.63 14.00 13.24
CA VAL A 121 3.64 13.98 12.18
C VAL A 121 3.62 12.64 11.45
N GLU A 122 3.37 11.54 12.15
CA GLU A 122 3.33 10.21 11.55
C GLU A 122 2.15 10.07 10.57
N ALA A 123 0.97 10.59 10.93
CA ALA A 123 -0.18 10.63 10.03
C ALA A 123 0.09 11.44 8.74
N LEU A 124 0.76 12.59 8.84
CA LEU A 124 1.16 13.37 7.65
C LEU A 124 2.23 12.66 6.83
N ILE A 125 3.21 12.02 7.47
CA ILE A 125 4.21 11.21 6.78
C ILE A 125 3.52 10.10 6.00
N ALA A 126 2.58 9.39 6.61
CA ALA A 126 1.80 8.33 5.99
C ALA A 126 0.97 8.83 4.80
N ARG A 127 0.35 10.02 4.91
CA ARG A 127 -0.35 10.67 3.79
C ARG A 127 0.57 10.91 2.60
N TYR A 128 1.74 11.51 2.82
CA TYR A 128 2.66 11.82 1.73
C TYR A 128 3.39 10.58 1.20
N PHE A 129 3.53 9.52 2.00
CA PHE A 129 3.93 8.21 1.51
C PHE A 129 2.88 7.68 0.54
N ALA A 130 1.62 7.59 0.97
CA ALA A 130 0.53 7.05 0.16
C ALA A 130 0.28 7.81 -1.15
N ALA A 131 0.62 9.11 -1.20
CA ALA A 131 0.53 9.91 -2.40
C ALA A 131 1.33 9.34 -3.58
N GLN A 132 2.36 8.52 -3.37
CA GLN A 132 3.13 7.90 -4.45
C GLN A 132 2.31 6.95 -5.33
N ALA A 133 1.18 6.46 -4.84
CA ALA A 133 0.29 5.52 -5.53
C ALA A 133 -0.83 6.20 -6.34
N GLY A 134 -0.92 7.53 -6.30
CA GLY A 134 -1.99 8.29 -6.96
C GLY A 134 -1.48 9.35 -7.92
N ASP A 135 -2.34 9.75 -8.84
CA ASP A 135 -2.12 10.94 -9.67
C ASP A 135 -2.48 12.22 -8.90
N PRO A 136 -1.76 13.34 -9.08
CA PRO A 136 -0.75 13.59 -10.12
C PRO A 136 0.67 13.09 -9.79
N THR A 137 0.92 12.52 -8.62
CA THR A 137 2.29 12.12 -8.22
C THR A 137 2.86 11.06 -9.16
N THR A 138 2.10 10.00 -9.46
CA THR A 138 2.53 8.90 -10.31
C THR A 138 2.82 9.37 -11.73
N SER A 139 1.88 10.05 -12.38
CA SER A 139 2.05 10.58 -13.76
C SER A 139 3.10 11.70 -13.88
N SER A 140 3.42 12.39 -12.79
CA SER A 140 4.45 13.45 -12.78
C SER A 140 5.86 12.93 -12.49
N LYS A 141 6.03 11.64 -12.20
CA LYS A 141 7.33 10.99 -12.02
C LYS A 141 8.20 11.19 -13.25
N ARG A 142 9.48 11.50 -13.03
CA ARG A 142 10.48 11.65 -14.09
C ARG A 142 11.61 10.66 -13.88
N THR A 143 11.69 9.66 -14.76
CA THR A 143 12.81 8.72 -14.84
C THR A 143 13.88 9.26 -15.79
N LEU A 144 15.04 9.63 -15.27
CA LEU A 144 16.02 10.46 -15.99
C LEU A 144 17.41 9.84 -16.01
N SER A 145 18.20 10.16 -17.06
CA SER A 145 19.64 9.93 -17.01
C SER A 145 20.27 10.74 -15.86
N VAL A 146 21.46 10.36 -15.42
CA VAL A 146 22.24 11.10 -14.40
C VAL A 146 22.44 12.55 -14.83
N ALA A 147 22.83 12.79 -16.09
CA ALA A 147 23.05 14.13 -16.61
C ALA A 147 21.76 14.98 -16.63
N ASP A 148 20.62 14.36 -16.97
CA ASP A 148 19.31 15.02 -16.93
C ASP A 148 18.83 15.27 -15.49
N THR A 149 19.11 14.35 -14.56
CA THR A 149 18.78 14.47 -13.14
C THR A 149 19.49 15.68 -12.53
N ILE A 150 20.80 15.81 -12.76
CA ILE A 150 21.60 16.94 -12.26
C ILE A 150 21.06 18.26 -12.79
N ARG A 151 20.77 18.35 -14.10
CA ARG A 151 20.17 19.54 -14.71
C ARG A 151 18.79 19.85 -14.14
N ALA A 152 17.94 18.84 -13.99
CA ALA A 152 16.60 19.00 -13.43
C ALA A 152 16.62 19.55 -11.99
N LEU A 153 17.54 19.06 -11.15
CA LEU A 153 17.75 19.56 -9.79
C LEU A 153 18.20 21.03 -9.80
N GLN A 154 19.22 21.37 -10.60
CA GLN A 154 19.71 22.75 -10.72
C GLN A 154 18.60 23.71 -11.17
N ASP A 155 17.86 23.32 -12.21
CA ASP A 155 16.78 24.13 -12.77
C ASP A 155 15.65 24.32 -11.75
N ALA A 156 15.25 23.27 -11.04
CA ALA A 156 14.20 23.35 -10.02
C ALA A 156 14.59 24.24 -8.85
N TRP A 157 15.78 24.05 -8.28
CA TRP A 157 16.26 24.87 -7.15
C TRP A 157 16.38 26.35 -7.53
N SER A 158 16.72 26.67 -8.78
CA SER A 158 16.75 28.06 -9.26
C SER A 158 15.37 28.75 -9.25
N ARG A 159 14.29 27.98 -9.20
CA ARG A 159 12.89 28.46 -9.12
C ARG A 159 12.26 28.27 -7.74
N GLY A 160 12.97 27.66 -6.80
CA GLY A 160 12.42 27.27 -5.49
C GLY A 160 11.57 25.98 -5.52
N ASP A 161 11.62 25.23 -6.62
CA ASP A 161 10.97 23.93 -6.74
C ASP A 161 11.88 22.83 -6.17
N ASN A 162 11.29 21.72 -5.71
CA ASN A 162 12.03 20.62 -5.10
C ASN A 162 11.50 19.25 -5.55
N PHE A 163 12.33 18.21 -5.38
CA PHE A 163 12.00 16.84 -5.71
C PHE A 163 12.28 15.91 -4.53
N VAL A 164 11.45 14.88 -4.37
CA VAL A 164 11.90 13.62 -3.77
C VAL A 164 12.72 12.89 -4.82
N LEU A 165 13.96 12.53 -4.48
CA LEU A 165 14.81 11.67 -5.30
C LEU A 165 14.60 10.23 -4.86
N ALA A 166 14.11 9.38 -5.75
CA ALA A 166 13.96 7.96 -5.51
C ALA A 166 14.88 7.13 -6.40
N PHE A 167 15.30 5.99 -5.89
CA PHE A 167 16.17 5.05 -6.59
C PHE A 167 15.88 3.62 -6.11
N TYR A 168 16.17 2.64 -6.97
CA TYR A 168 15.76 1.25 -6.80
C TYR A 168 16.95 0.29 -7.01
N ASP A 169 16.82 -0.94 -6.51
CA ASP A 169 17.81 -2.00 -6.69
C ASP A 169 17.68 -2.70 -8.05
N GLY A 170 18.80 -2.75 -8.79
CA GLY A 170 18.85 -3.41 -10.09
C GLY A 170 17.76 -2.94 -11.07
N PRO A 171 17.52 -3.68 -12.17
CA PRO A 171 16.49 -3.36 -13.15
C PRO A 171 15.09 -3.88 -12.79
N ALA A 172 14.97 -4.74 -11.76
CA ALA A 172 13.70 -5.34 -11.34
C ALA A 172 12.97 -4.52 -10.26
N HIS A 173 13.66 -3.53 -9.67
CA HIS A 173 13.12 -2.61 -8.66
C HIS A 173 12.43 -3.33 -7.49
N ASN A 174 13.04 -4.37 -6.93
CA ASN A 174 12.45 -5.13 -5.82
C ASN A 174 12.48 -4.36 -4.48
N SER A 175 13.26 -3.29 -4.41
CA SER A 175 13.44 -2.45 -3.24
C SER A 175 13.82 -1.02 -3.67
N GLY A 176 13.18 -0.02 -3.07
CA GLY A 176 13.40 1.39 -3.36
C GLY A 176 13.68 2.23 -2.11
N HIS A 177 14.27 3.42 -2.31
CA HIS A 177 14.42 4.41 -1.24
C HIS A 177 14.18 5.83 -1.75
N GLY A 178 13.49 6.64 -0.93
CA GLY A 178 13.19 8.05 -1.20
C GLY A 178 13.97 8.98 -0.27
N VAL A 179 14.70 9.94 -0.85
CA VAL A 179 15.58 10.89 -0.14
C VAL A 179 15.38 12.33 -0.60
N THR A 180 15.94 13.27 0.17
CA THR A 180 15.85 14.72 -0.06
C THR A 180 17.19 15.24 -0.61
N PRO A 181 17.32 15.54 -1.91
CA PRO A 181 18.58 16.04 -2.49
C PRO A 181 18.79 17.53 -2.21
N ILE A 182 19.85 17.91 -1.51
CA ILE A 182 20.02 19.29 -0.99
C ILE A 182 21.15 20.09 -1.64
N ALA A 183 22.14 19.41 -2.23
CA ALA A 183 23.23 20.07 -2.96
C ALA A 183 23.87 19.18 -4.03
N LEU A 184 24.61 19.80 -4.93
CA LEU A 184 25.41 19.16 -5.98
C LEU A 184 26.87 19.60 -5.85
N ARG A 185 27.80 18.65 -5.92
CA ARG A 185 29.24 18.92 -5.83
C ARG A 185 30.00 18.25 -6.96
N GLN A 186 30.86 19.00 -7.64
CA GLN A 186 31.80 18.48 -8.61
C GLN A 186 32.89 17.69 -7.89
N LEU A 187 33.00 16.41 -8.23
CA LEU A 187 34.07 15.52 -7.79
C LEU A 187 35.11 15.37 -8.91
N ASP A 188 36.15 14.58 -8.63
CA ASP A 188 37.20 14.25 -9.60
C ASP A 188 36.65 13.45 -10.79
N ASP A 189 37.36 13.51 -11.93
CA ASP A 189 37.08 12.77 -13.17
C ASP A 189 35.70 13.05 -13.79
N GLY A 190 35.14 14.23 -13.54
CA GLY A 190 33.85 14.64 -14.10
C GLY A 190 32.63 14.05 -13.37
N ARG A 191 32.86 13.30 -12.29
CA ARG A 191 31.79 12.79 -11.42
C ARG A 191 31.12 13.92 -10.64
N VAL A 192 29.86 13.70 -10.26
CA VAL A 192 29.08 14.65 -9.47
C VAL A 192 28.53 13.94 -8.25
N GLY A 193 28.74 14.52 -7.07
CA GLY A 193 28.12 14.11 -5.82
C GLY A 193 26.78 14.80 -5.66
N ILE A 194 25.71 14.04 -5.41
CA ILE A 194 24.43 14.57 -4.95
C ILE A 194 24.43 14.44 -3.43
N VAL A 195 24.44 15.57 -2.73
CA VAL A 195 24.36 15.62 -1.26
C VAL A 195 22.90 15.45 -0.86
N LEU A 196 22.64 14.58 0.10
CA LEU A 196 21.31 14.14 0.50
C LEU A 196 21.07 14.41 1.98
N TYR A 197 19.84 14.76 2.33
CA TYR A 197 19.24 14.34 3.59
C TYR A 197 18.57 12.98 3.34
N ASP A 198 19.16 11.94 3.94
CA ASP A 198 18.61 10.59 3.97
C ASP A 198 17.90 10.39 5.30
N ASN A 199 16.58 10.15 5.24
CA ASN A 199 15.73 10.00 6.43
C ASN A 199 16.05 8.75 7.28
N ASN A 200 16.90 7.82 6.80
CA ASN A 200 17.48 6.75 7.63
C ASN A 200 18.64 7.23 8.51
N PHE A 201 19.23 8.39 8.21
CA PHE A 201 20.34 8.99 8.96
C PHE A 201 19.98 10.41 9.40
N PRO A 202 19.16 10.56 10.47
CA PRO A 202 18.71 11.85 10.98
C PRO A 202 19.86 12.84 11.19
N GLN A 203 19.60 14.11 10.84
CA GLN A 203 20.51 15.23 11.09
C GLN A 203 21.91 15.08 10.48
N GLN A 204 22.06 14.23 9.48
CA GLN A 204 23.32 13.98 8.78
C GLN A 204 23.17 14.21 7.28
N GLN A 205 24.22 14.77 6.69
CA GLN A 205 24.36 14.82 5.24
C GLN A 205 25.06 13.54 4.77
N THR A 206 24.57 12.99 3.67
CA THR A 206 25.22 11.89 2.97
C THR A 206 25.45 12.30 1.51
N MET A 207 26.14 11.46 0.73
CA MET A 207 26.40 11.74 -0.68
C MET A 207 26.24 10.50 -1.55
N MET A 208 25.41 10.61 -2.58
CA MET A 208 25.37 9.70 -3.72
C MET A 208 26.43 10.14 -4.74
N VAL A 209 27.22 9.20 -5.25
CA VAL A 209 28.24 9.48 -6.27
C VAL A 209 27.66 9.13 -7.63
N THR A 210 27.78 10.04 -8.58
CA THR A 210 27.25 9.86 -9.94
C THR A 210 28.32 10.14 -10.99
N ASP A 211 28.20 9.48 -12.15
CA ASP A 211 29.01 9.72 -13.34
C ASP A 211 28.08 10.06 -14.52
N PRO A 212 27.93 11.35 -14.86
CA PRO A 212 27.05 11.78 -15.94
C PRO A 212 27.48 11.31 -17.33
N ALA A 213 28.77 11.00 -17.53
CA ALA A 213 29.29 10.55 -18.82
C ALA A 213 29.01 9.06 -19.06
N ARG A 214 28.93 8.28 -17.97
CA ARG A 214 28.63 6.84 -18.00
C ARG A 214 27.16 6.52 -17.70
N ASP A 215 26.40 7.50 -17.24
CA ASP A 215 25.02 7.32 -16.78
C ASP A 215 24.90 6.28 -15.66
N THR A 216 25.79 6.38 -14.67
CA THR A 216 25.86 5.47 -13.52
C THR A 216 25.82 6.25 -12.21
N TRP A 217 25.27 5.64 -11.18
CA TRP A 217 25.24 6.19 -9.82
C TRP A 217 25.45 5.08 -8.79
N GLU A 218 25.95 5.44 -7.61
CA GLU A 218 26.09 4.51 -6.50
C GLU A 218 25.80 5.21 -5.16
N TYR A 219 25.15 4.49 -4.26
CA TYR A 219 24.85 4.98 -2.92
C TYR A 219 24.70 3.82 -1.93
N THR A 220 25.30 3.95 -0.74
CA THR A 220 25.18 2.95 0.33
C THR A 220 24.20 3.42 1.38
N THR A 221 23.08 2.72 1.53
CA THR A 221 22.03 3.01 2.51
C THR A 221 21.24 1.75 2.85
N ARG A 222 20.12 1.88 3.53
CA ARG A 222 19.11 0.82 3.74
C ARG A 222 17.78 1.32 3.16
N ALA A 223 16.93 0.46 2.60
CA ALA A 223 15.56 0.84 2.23
C ALA A 223 14.65 0.72 3.45
N ASP A 224 14.65 -0.46 4.06
CA ASP A 224 14.00 -0.73 5.34
C ASP A 224 14.92 -0.31 6.49
N PRO A 225 14.43 0.43 7.49
CA PRO A 225 15.22 0.81 8.68
C PRO A 225 15.79 -0.41 9.45
N ARG A 226 15.14 -1.57 9.37
CA ARG A 226 15.52 -2.84 10.03
C ARG A 226 16.70 -3.53 9.35
N ASP A 227 16.96 -3.22 8.08
CA ASP A 227 17.99 -3.89 7.29
C ASP A 227 19.41 -3.39 7.58
N SER A 228 20.39 -4.25 7.28
CA SER A 228 21.77 -3.82 7.13
C SER A 228 21.93 -2.93 5.90
N SER A 229 22.77 -1.89 5.97
CA SER A 229 23.01 -1.06 4.79
C SER A 229 23.70 -1.85 3.67
N TYR A 230 23.26 -1.64 2.44
CA TYR A 230 23.76 -2.24 1.22
C TYR A 230 23.98 -1.19 0.12
N LEU A 231 24.65 -1.61 -0.95
CA LEU A 231 25.00 -0.74 -2.07
C LEU A 231 23.89 -0.79 -3.12
N PHE A 232 23.29 0.36 -3.38
CA PHE A 232 22.51 0.60 -4.59
C PHE A 232 23.42 1.07 -5.71
N VAL A 233 23.18 0.55 -6.91
CA VAL A 233 23.93 0.84 -8.12
C VAL A 233 22.98 1.04 -9.29
N GLY A 234 23.25 2.11 -10.03
CA GLY A 234 22.52 2.52 -11.20
C GLY A 234 23.28 2.35 -12.50
N SER A 235 22.52 2.30 -13.58
CA SER A 235 23.01 2.18 -14.95
C SER A 235 22.04 2.88 -15.92
N PRO A 236 22.31 2.92 -17.23
CA PRO A 236 21.34 3.39 -18.21
C PRO A 236 19.99 2.66 -18.16
N GLU A 237 19.98 1.43 -17.64
CA GLU A 237 18.81 0.57 -17.44
C GLU A 237 18.17 0.72 -16.04
N ASN A 238 18.91 1.18 -15.03
CA ASN A 238 18.42 1.48 -13.68
C ASN A 238 18.67 2.96 -13.34
N ARG A 239 17.70 3.80 -13.69
CA ARG A 239 17.79 5.26 -13.67
C ARG A 239 17.24 5.86 -12.38
N LEU A 240 17.61 7.12 -12.12
CA LEU A 240 17.08 7.89 -11.00
C LEU A 240 15.68 8.41 -11.31
N ASN A 241 14.84 8.48 -10.28
CA ASN A 241 13.49 8.97 -10.36
C ASN A 241 13.33 10.26 -9.56
N LEU A 242 12.74 11.29 -10.18
CA LEU A 242 12.40 12.55 -9.52
C LEU A 242 10.88 12.70 -9.44
N TYR A 243 10.38 12.90 -8.23
CA TYR A 243 8.97 13.17 -7.94
C TYR A 243 8.81 14.63 -7.48
N PRO A 244 8.11 15.50 -8.23
CA PRO A 244 7.94 16.89 -7.84
C PRO A 244 7.22 17.00 -6.49
N VAL A 245 7.78 17.74 -5.54
CA VAL A 245 7.16 17.88 -4.20
C VAL A 245 5.80 18.57 -4.28
N GLY A 246 5.63 19.50 -5.22
CA GLY A 246 4.35 20.19 -5.44
C GLY A 246 3.21 19.22 -5.74
N THR A 247 3.43 18.23 -6.62
CA THR A 247 2.40 17.26 -7.01
C THR A 247 2.08 16.26 -5.90
N ILE A 248 3.06 15.96 -5.03
CA ILE A 248 2.85 15.12 -3.84
C ILE A 248 1.92 15.81 -2.82
N ALA A 249 1.96 17.14 -2.74
CA ALA A 249 1.14 17.92 -1.81
C ALA A 249 -0.29 18.16 -2.29
N GLU A 250 -0.55 17.94 -3.58
CA GLU A 250 -1.88 18.06 -4.17
C GLU A 250 -2.82 16.95 -3.67
N GLN A 251 -4.12 17.16 -3.85
CA GLN A 251 -5.09 16.09 -3.70
C GLN A 251 -4.85 15.06 -4.81
N GLN A 252 -4.70 13.80 -4.42
CA GLN A 252 -4.52 12.70 -5.35
C GLN A 252 -5.86 12.15 -5.82
N VAL A 253 -5.87 11.52 -6.98
CA VAL A 253 -7.01 10.71 -7.45
C VAL A 253 -6.96 9.38 -6.72
N CYS A 254 -8.06 8.97 -6.08
CA CYS A 254 -8.10 7.63 -5.52
C CYS A 254 -8.08 6.60 -6.67
N PRO A 255 -7.13 5.67 -6.68
CA PRO A 255 -7.00 4.73 -7.79
C PRO A 255 -8.19 3.77 -7.92
N VAL A 256 -9.01 3.61 -6.87
CA VAL A 256 -10.03 2.55 -6.77
C VAL A 256 -11.37 3.02 -6.17
N CYS A 257 -11.47 4.30 -5.77
CA CYS A 257 -12.67 4.85 -5.13
C CYS A 257 -13.67 5.45 -6.12
N ARG A 258 -13.47 5.24 -7.43
CA ARG A 258 -14.47 5.64 -8.44
C ARG A 258 -15.76 4.83 -8.26
N THR A 259 -16.83 5.38 -8.81
CA THR A 259 -18.17 4.79 -8.77
C THR A 259 -18.47 4.11 -10.10
N VAL A 260 -18.44 2.78 -10.09
CA VAL A 260 -18.98 1.82 -11.09
C VAL A 260 -19.32 2.43 -12.46
N GLY A 261 -18.35 2.37 -13.38
CA GLY A 261 -18.50 2.50 -14.82
C GLY A 261 -17.51 3.47 -15.46
N ASP A 262 -16.28 3.02 -15.74
CA ASP A 262 -15.54 3.22 -17.02
C ASP A 262 -14.01 2.94 -16.97
N ASP A 263 -13.48 2.17 -16.01
CA ASP A 263 -12.05 1.77 -16.06
C ASP A 263 -11.89 0.24 -16.05
N ASP A 264 -11.47 -0.32 -17.19
CA ASP A 264 -11.20 -1.74 -17.45
C ASP A 264 -9.87 -2.21 -16.83
N SER A 265 -9.55 -1.78 -15.60
CA SER A 265 -8.27 -2.12 -14.95
C SER A 265 -8.43 -2.62 -13.51
N VAL A 266 -7.50 -3.47 -13.09
CA VAL A 266 -7.39 -3.92 -11.70
C VAL A 266 -6.01 -3.59 -11.15
N LEU A 267 -5.97 -3.19 -9.89
CA LEU A 267 -4.74 -3.05 -9.12
C LEU A 267 -4.59 -4.26 -8.21
N VAL A 268 -3.43 -4.91 -8.29
CA VAL A 268 -3.05 -5.99 -7.39
C VAL A 268 -2.00 -5.45 -6.44
N LEU A 269 -2.31 -5.42 -5.15
CA LEU A 269 -1.38 -5.01 -4.10
C LEU A 269 -1.10 -6.18 -3.19
N ILE A 270 0.18 -6.53 -3.10
CA ILE A 270 0.67 -7.60 -2.23
C ILE A 270 1.52 -6.95 -1.15
N ASN A 271 1.14 -7.14 0.11
CA ASN A 271 1.97 -6.78 1.25
C ASN A 271 2.62 -8.05 1.82
N ASP A 272 3.94 -8.09 1.83
CA ASP A 272 4.77 -9.14 2.41
C ASP A 272 5.11 -8.81 3.87
N ARG A 273 4.50 -9.57 4.77
CA ARG A 273 4.64 -9.49 6.22
C ARG A 273 5.79 -10.37 6.76
N SER A 274 6.54 -11.04 5.89
CA SER A 274 7.72 -11.80 6.29
C SER A 274 8.89 -10.92 6.74
N ASN A 275 8.80 -9.59 6.54
CA ASN A 275 9.81 -8.61 6.97
C ASN A 275 11.19 -8.87 6.33
N GLY A 276 11.20 -9.17 5.02
CA GLY A 276 12.41 -9.47 4.26
C GLY A 276 13.04 -10.84 4.55
N ASN A 277 12.38 -11.68 5.36
CA ASN A 277 12.88 -13.02 5.70
C ASN A 277 12.46 -14.10 4.69
N ALA A 278 11.58 -13.75 3.74
CA ALA A 278 11.19 -14.62 2.65
C ALA A 278 11.29 -13.91 1.30
N THR A 279 11.62 -14.68 0.26
CA THR A 279 11.44 -14.29 -1.14
C THR A 279 10.45 -15.24 -1.80
N TRP A 280 9.77 -14.76 -2.84
CA TRP A 280 8.73 -15.50 -3.55
C TRP A 280 8.58 -14.95 -4.97
N ASP A 281 8.06 -15.79 -5.86
CA ASP A 281 7.75 -15.45 -7.24
C ASP A 281 6.26 -15.12 -7.41
N LEU A 282 6.01 -14.21 -8.34
CA LEU A 282 4.69 -13.73 -8.70
C LEU A 282 4.45 -13.87 -10.19
N GLU A 283 3.33 -14.50 -10.54
CA GLU A 283 2.86 -14.60 -11.91
C GLU A 283 1.42 -14.07 -12.00
N VAL A 284 1.21 -13.08 -12.88
CA VAL A 284 -0.11 -12.54 -13.20
C VAL A 284 -0.47 -12.92 -14.63
N THR A 285 -1.57 -13.64 -14.79
CA THR A 285 -2.05 -14.20 -16.06
C THR A 285 -3.56 -14.00 -16.21
N ASP A 286 -4.08 -14.30 -17.39
CA ASP A 286 -5.53 -14.41 -17.57
C ASP A 286 -6.10 -15.61 -16.79
N ALA A 287 -7.42 -15.75 -16.76
CA ALA A 287 -8.11 -16.85 -16.10
C ALA A 287 -7.64 -18.26 -16.51
N PHE A 288 -7.03 -18.40 -17.69
CA PHE A 288 -6.57 -19.66 -18.27
C PHE A 288 -5.06 -19.88 -18.15
N GLY A 289 -4.32 -18.95 -17.53
CA GLY A 289 -2.88 -19.01 -17.37
C GLY A 289 -2.09 -18.52 -18.59
N ALA A 290 -2.73 -17.80 -19.52
CA ALA A 290 -2.02 -17.13 -20.61
C ALA A 290 -1.47 -15.77 -20.14
N PRO A 291 -0.31 -15.33 -20.65
CA PRO A 291 0.22 -14.01 -20.35
C PRO A 291 -0.75 -12.90 -20.74
N ILE A 292 -0.83 -11.86 -19.91
CA ILE A 292 -1.52 -10.60 -20.21
C ILE A 292 -0.48 -9.60 -20.72
N ASP A 293 -0.73 -8.97 -21.87
CA ASP A 293 0.23 -8.07 -22.51
C ASP A 293 0.46 -6.76 -21.73
N ALA A 294 -0.48 -6.36 -20.86
CA ALA A 294 -0.47 -5.10 -20.10
C ALA A 294 -0.46 -5.35 -18.58
N VAL A 295 0.59 -6.00 -18.10
CA VAL A 295 0.90 -6.15 -16.66
C VAL A 295 2.11 -5.28 -16.34
N ASP A 296 1.89 -4.21 -15.59
CA ASP A 296 2.93 -3.26 -15.21
C ASP A 296 3.17 -3.31 -13.70
N LYS A 297 4.36 -3.77 -13.29
CA LYS A 297 4.85 -3.55 -11.91
C LYS A 297 5.13 -2.05 -11.75
N THR A 298 4.48 -1.41 -10.80
CA THR A 298 4.62 0.03 -10.60
C THR A 298 5.79 0.30 -9.66
N ASP A 299 6.56 1.35 -9.92
CA ASP A 299 7.60 1.85 -8.99
C ASP A 299 7.01 2.42 -7.68
N ALA A 300 5.68 2.57 -7.62
CA ALA A 300 4.94 3.07 -6.47
C ALA A 300 4.67 1.93 -5.48
N LEU A 301 4.80 2.21 -4.18
CA LEU A 301 4.68 1.22 -3.11
C LEU A 301 5.53 -0.04 -3.32
N ASP A 302 6.60 0.05 -4.11
CA ASP A 302 7.49 -1.07 -4.41
C ASP A 302 8.68 -1.02 -3.45
N ASN A 303 8.66 -1.91 -2.47
CA ASN A 303 9.71 -2.08 -1.49
C ASN A 303 9.82 -3.56 -1.09
N ALA A 304 10.74 -3.89 -0.18
CA ALA A 304 10.93 -5.28 0.27
C ALA A 304 9.66 -5.93 0.87
N ASN A 305 8.65 -5.14 1.23
CA ASN A 305 7.43 -5.55 1.91
C ASN A 305 6.16 -5.29 1.11
N SER A 306 6.23 -4.71 -0.08
CA SER A 306 5.04 -4.44 -0.87
C SER A 306 5.33 -4.36 -2.36
N GLN A 307 4.37 -4.85 -3.16
CA GLN A 307 4.39 -4.76 -4.61
C GLN A 307 3.02 -4.32 -5.10
N LEU A 308 2.99 -3.28 -5.93
CA LEU A 308 1.78 -2.81 -6.61
C LEU A 308 1.89 -3.08 -8.11
N ILE A 309 0.86 -3.72 -8.66
CA ILE A 309 0.79 -4.12 -10.07
C ILE A 309 -0.48 -3.59 -10.67
N ALA A 310 -0.36 -2.91 -11.80
CA ALA A 310 -1.47 -2.51 -12.63
C ALA A 310 -1.69 -3.55 -13.72
N VAL A 311 -2.93 -3.98 -13.89
CA VAL A 311 -3.34 -4.88 -14.98
C VAL A 311 -4.46 -4.21 -15.75
N ASP A 312 -4.20 -3.87 -17.01
CA ASP A 312 -5.18 -3.22 -17.90
C ASP A 312 -6.07 -4.29 -18.55
N THR A 313 -6.99 -4.84 -17.75
CA THR A 313 -7.99 -5.81 -18.20
C THR A 313 -9.27 -5.78 -17.37
N ALA A 314 -10.41 -5.87 -18.04
CA ALA A 314 -11.71 -6.15 -17.44
C ALA A 314 -11.99 -7.66 -17.29
N GLU A 315 -11.17 -8.50 -17.90
CA GLU A 315 -11.31 -9.95 -17.84
C GLU A 315 -10.77 -10.51 -16.51
N PRO A 316 -11.23 -11.69 -16.06
CA PRO A 316 -10.74 -12.28 -14.82
C PRO A 316 -9.24 -12.56 -14.87
N VAL A 317 -8.56 -12.22 -13.77
CA VAL A 317 -7.11 -12.40 -13.59
C VAL A 317 -6.81 -13.58 -12.67
N ARG A 318 -5.69 -14.24 -12.94
CA ARG A 318 -5.10 -15.28 -12.11
C ARG A 318 -3.75 -14.78 -11.59
N ILE A 319 -3.62 -14.76 -10.27
CA ILE A 319 -2.40 -14.38 -9.54
C ILE A 319 -1.86 -15.64 -8.89
N ARG A 320 -0.66 -16.07 -9.27
CA ARG A 320 0.04 -17.22 -8.70
C ARG A 320 1.24 -16.75 -7.89
N LEU A 321 1.38 -17.32 -6.70
CA LEU A 321 2.46 -17.09 -5.75
C LEU A 321 3.19 -18.42 -5.54
N SER A 322 4.52 -18.44 -5.63
CA SER A 322 5.31 -19.68 -5.53
C SER A 322 6.79 -19.43 -5.23
N GLU A 323 7.63 -20.47 -5.34
CA GLU A 323 9.10 -20.41 -5.31
C GLU A 323 9.69 -19.83 -4.01
N VAL A 324 9.07 -20.13 -2.87
CA VAL A 324 9.66 -19.82 -1.56
C VAL A 324 10.89 -20.72 -1.33
N PRO A 325 12.08 -20.15 -1.01
CA PRO A 325 13.28 -20.95 -0.74
C PRO A 325 13.16 -21.87 0.49
N GLU A 326 13.93 -22.95 0.48
CA GLU A 326 14.01 -23.88 1.61
C GLU A 326 14.36 -23.15 2.92
N GLY A 327 13.56 -23.37 3.97
CA GLY A 327 13.75 -22.78 5.29
C GLY A 327 13.21 -21.36 5.46
N GLN A 328 12.55 -20.80 4.45
CA GLN A 328 11.82 -19.53 4.53
C GLN A 328 10.31 -19.78 4.60
N ARG A 329 9.58 -18.78 5.11
CA ARG A 329 8.12 -18.75 5.13
C ARG A 329 7.64 -17.36 4.75
N ALA A 330 6.95 -17.24 3.63
CA ALA A 330 6.29 -16.02 3.22
C ALA A 330 4.97 -15.85 3.99
N GLN A 331 4.63 -14.61 4.34
CA GLN A 331 3.34 -14.24 4.93
C GLN A 331 2.79 -13.08 4.11
N LEU A 332 1.69 -13.32 3.39
CA LEU A 332 1.23 -12.42 2.33
C LEU A 332 -0.21 -11.97 2.59
N ASP A 333 -0.43 -10.67 2.42
CA ASP A 333 -1.76 -10.09 2.24
C ASP A 333 -1.90 -9.67 0.78
N ILE A 334 -2.90 -10.20 0.08
CA ILE A 334 -3.15 -9.90 -1.33
C ILE A 334 -4.49 -9.20 -1.45
N ALA A 335 -4.51 -8.03 -2.07
CA ALA A 335 -5.71 -7.30 -2.41
C ALA A 335 -5.80 -7.09 -3.92
N VAL A 336 -6.98 -7.33 -4.47
CA VAL A 336 -7.36 -6.93 -5.82
C VAL A 336 -8.38 -5.83 -5.70
N LEU A 337 -8.01 -4.66 -6.20
CA LEU A 337 -8.81 -3.46 -6.15
C LEU A 337 -9.27 -3.12 -7.57
N SER A 338 -10.54 -2.76 -7.68
CA SER A 338 -11.20 -2.38 -8.93
C SER A 338 -12.28 -1.35 -8.62
N ASP A 339 -12.87 -0.77 -9.65
CA ASP A 339 -13.93 0.23 -9.52
C ASP A 339 -15.12 -0.27 -8.68
N GLY A 340 -15.31 0.30 -7.49
CA GLY A 340 -16.40 -0.03 -6.56
C GLY A 340 -16.33 -1.42 -5.92
N TRP A 341 -15.23 -2.16 -6.08
CA TRP A 341 -15.05 -3.50 -5.49
C TRP A 341 -13.61 -3.74 -5.07
N VAL A 342 -13.43 -4.28 -3.86
CA VAL A 342 -12.14 -4.78 -3.38
C VAL A 342 -12.32 -6.20 -2.87
N GLY A 343 -11.49 -7.12 -3.34
CA GLY A 343 -11.34 -8.47 -2.80
C GLY A 343 -9.98 -8.62 -2.14
N ARG A 344 -9.92 -9.21 -0.94
CA ARG A 344 -8.68 -9.37 -0.19
C ARG A 344 -8.58 -10.73 0.49
N VAL A 345 -7.41 -11.34 0.38
CA VAL A 345 -6.96 -12.49 1.16
C VAL A 345 -5.85 -12.01 2.10
N SER A 346 -5.88 -12.39 3.36
CA SER A 346 -4.89 -11.94 4.35
C SER A 346 -4.45 -13.07 5.27
N GLY A 347 -3.19 -13.00 5.70
CA GLY A 347 -2.53 -14.06 6.45
C GLY A 347 -2.34 -15.34 5.62
N ALA A 348 -2.11 -15.22 4.32
CA ALA A 348 -1.70 -16.37 3.51
C ALA A 348 -0.25 -16.74 3.86
N GLU A 349 0.01 -18.00 4.17
CA GLU A 349 1.37 -18.51 4.41
C GLU A 349 1.80 -19.40 3.25
N LEU A 350 3.09 -19.31 2.87
CA LEU A 350 3.71 -20.19 1.88
C LEU A 350 5.12 -20.59 2.35
N GLU A 351 5.41 -21.88 2.32
CA GLU A 351 6.73 -22.48 2.55
C GLU A 351 7.33 -23.06 1.26
N HIS A 352 8.46 -23.75 1.41
CA HIS A 352 9.19 -24.34 0.30
C HIS A 352 8.36 -25.36 -0.50
N ASP A 353 8.47 -25.30 -1.82
CA ASP A 353 7.70 -26.10 -2.80
C ASP A 353 6.18 -25.86 -2.78
N GLU A 354 5.68 -24.95 -1.96
CA GLU A 354 4.27 -24.57 -1.94
C GLU A 354 3.95 -23.48 -2.97
N HIS A 355 2.67 -23.41 -3.32
CA HIS A 355 2.15 -22.36 -4.16
C HIS A 355 0.69 -22.06 -3.82
N ALA A 356 0.29 -20.82 -4.08
CA ALA A 356 -1.10 -20.42 -4.00
C ALA A 356 -1.57 -19.73 -5.26
N VAL A 357 -2.88 -19.73 -5.47
CA VAL A 357 -3.52 -19.07 -6.59
C VAL A 357 -4.73 -18.29 -6.11
N LEU A 358 -4.76 -17.03 -6.52
CA LEU A 358 -5.90 -16.14 -6.38
C LEU A 358 -6.50 -15.89 -7.77
N HIS A 359 -7.79 -16.17 -7.91
CA HIS A 359 -8.57 -15.81 -9.09
C HIS A 359 -9.49 -14.65 -8.74
N ALA A 360 -9.41 -13.55 -9.50
CA ALA A 360 -10.28 -12.39 -9.31
C ALA A 360 -11.05 -12.09 -10.60
N ASP A 361 -12.38 -12.00 -10.47
CA ASP A 361 -13.32 -11.55 -11.49
C ASP A 361 -14.05 -10.33 -10.91
N ALA A 362 -13.42 -9.17 -11.03
CA ALA A 362 -13.91 -7.90 -10.51
C ALA A 362 -15.29 -7.54 -11.09
N GLY A 363 -15.50 -7.78 -12.39
CA GLY A 363 -16.78 -7.54 -13.07
C GLY A 363 -17.94 -8.38 -12.52
N ARG A 364 -17.66 -9.52 -11.88
CA ARG A 364 -18.65 -10.33 -11.15
C ARG A 364 -18.53 -10.22 -9.63
N GLY A 365 -17.66 -9.35 -9.11
CA GLY A 365 -17.37 -9.20 -7.69
C GLY A 365 -16.91 -10.49 -7.03
N ARG A 366 -16.19 -11.35 -7.75
CA ARG A 366 -15.80 -12.71 -7.31
C ARG A 366 -14.31 -12.81 -7.06
N LEU A 367 -13.96 -13.41 -5.93
CA LEU A 367 -12.60 -13.76 -5.51
C LEU A 367 -12.57 -15.23 -5.14
N SER A 368 -11.62 -15.99 -5.66
CA SER A 368 -11.37 -17.38 -5.27
C SER A 368 -9.90 -17.54 -4.87
N TRP A 369 -9.64 -18.32 -3.83
CA TRP A 369 -8.31 -18.58 -3.30
C TRP A 369 -8.13 -20.07 -3.04
N ASN A 370 -6.99 -20.61 -3.44
CA ASN A 370 -6.54 -21.94 -3.05
C ASN A 370 -5.02 -21.93 -2.82
N SER A 371 -4.55 -22.84 -1.96
CA SER A 371 -3.12 -23.07 -1.69
C SER A 371 -2.82 -24.56 -1.78
N SER A 372 -1.59 -24.92 -2.14
CA SER A 372 -1.14 -26.32 -2.17
C SER A 372 -0.93 -26.91 -0.77
N ASP A 373 -0.98 -26.08 0.27
CA ASP A 373 -0.99 -26.52 1.68
C ASP A 373 -2.27 -26.06 2.39
N ALA A 374 -2.56 -26.70 3.52
CA ALA A 374 -3.68 -26.36 4.37
C ALA A 374 -3.47 -25.00 5.05
N GLY A 375 -4.55 -24.27 5.30
CA GLY A 375 -4.44 -22.95 5.92
C GLY A 375 -5.77 -22.34 6.33
N ALA A 376 -5.70 -21.22 7.03
CA ALA A 376 -6.89 -20.51 7.53
C ALA A 376 -6.87 -19.01 7.16
N PRO A 377 -6.86 -18.64 5.86
CA PRO A 377 -6.79 -17.26 5.45
C PRO A 377 -8.01 -16.47 5.91
N VAL A 378 -7.84 -15.16 6.07
CA VAL A 378 -8.96 -14.23 6.17
C VAL A 378 -9.34 -13.78 4.77
N VAL A 379 -10.61 -14.00 4.39
CA VAL A 379 -11.13 -13.52 3.11
C VAL A 379 -12.10 -12.38 3.37
N SER A 380 -11.93 -11.26 2.66
CA SER A 380 -12.80 -10.11 2.79
C SER A 380 -13.13 -9.48 1.46
N VAL A 381 -14.31 -8.87 1.38
CA VAL A 381 -14.75 -8.07 0.24
C VAL A 381 -15.35 -6.78 0.74
N ALA A 382 -15.13 -5.70 -0.01
CA ALA A 382 -15.85 -4.45 0.14
C ALA A 382 -16.54 -4.10 -1.17
N GLY A 383 -17.73 -3.54 -1.06
CA GLY A 383 -18.53 -3.10 -2.20
C GLY A 383 -19.50 -1.99 -1.82
N GLN A 384 -20.00 -1.30 -2.83
CA GLN A 384 -20.93 -0.20 -2.67
C GLN A 384 -22.18 -0.37 -3.54
N ARG A 385 -23.33 0.08 -3.03
CA ARG A 385 -24.59 0.16 -3.75
C ARG A 385 -25.30 1.47 -3.38
N GLY A 386 -25.26 2.43 -4.29
CA GLY A 386 -25.74 3.79 -4.01
C GLY A 386 -24.97 4.39 -2.84
N ASP A 387 -25.68 4.94 -1.85
CA ASP A 387 -25.08 5.60 -0.69
C ASP A 387 -24.74 4.62 0.45
N VAL A 388 -24.83 3.31 0.22
CA VAL A 388 -24.50 2.27 1.21
C VAL A 388 -23.28 1.51 0.74
N SER A 389 -22.25 1.48 1.57
CA SER A 389 -21.07 0.65 1.39
C SER A 389 -20.97 -0.38 2.51
N VAL A 390 -20.47 -1.57 2.17
CA VAL A 390 -20.33 -2.67 3.13
C VAL A 390 -18.99 -3.37 2.92
N ARG A 391 -18.26 -3.55 4.01
CA ARG A 391 -17.12 -4.47 4.09
C ARG A 391 -17.55 -5.71 4.86
N THR A 392 -17.31 -6.88 4.27
CA THR A 392 -17.56 -8.19 4.89
C THR A 392 -16.24 -8.93 5.02
N ALA A 393 -15.99 -9.51 6.18
CA ALA A 393 -14.82 -10.35 6.46
C ALA A 393 -15.23 -11.70 7.02
N PHE A 394 -14.52 -12.72 6.56
CA PHE A 394 -14.67 -14.13 6.90
C PHE A 394 -13.35 -14.60 7.51
N THR A 395 -13.39 -15.04 8.77
CA THR A 395 -12.21 -15.48 9.54
C THR A 395 -12.43 -16.89 10.06
N GLY A 396 -11.38 -17.71 10.11
CA GLY A 396 -11.50 -19.13 10.48
C GLY A 396 -12.02 -20.00 9.32
N VAL A 397 -11.74 -19.59 8.08
CA VAL A 397 -11.99 -20.40 6.88
C VAL A 397 -10.88 -21.45 6.79
N GLU A 398 -11.06 -22.58 7.46
CA GLU A 398 -10.13 -23.71 7.39
C GLU A 398 -10.22 -24.37 6.00
N LEU A 399 -9.09 -24.48 5.30
CA LEU A 399 -8.94 -25.14 4.00
C LEU A 399 -7.93 -26.27 4.10
N ASP A 400 -8.27 -27.44 3.55
CA ASP A 400 -7.31 -28.51 3.29
C ASP A 400 -6.35 -28.10 2.14
N ALA A 401 -5.28 -28.86 1.95
CA ALA A 401 -4.40 -28.69 0.79
C ALA A 401 -5.19 -28.80 -0.53
N ASP A 402 -4.92 -27.87 -1.45
CA ASP A 402 -5.64 -27.65 -2.72
C ASP A 402 -7.11 -27.23 -2.58
N GLY A 403 -7.55 -26.99 -1.34
CA GLY A 403 -8.86 -26.47 -0.98
C GLY A 403 -9.14 -25.07 -1.50
N THR A 404 -10.35 -24.81 -1.97
CA THR A 404 -10.75 -23.54 -2.57
C THR A 404 -11.85 -22.86 -1.75
N VAL A 405 -11.56 -21.64 -1.28
CA VAL A 405 -12.59 -20.69 -0.85
C VAL A 405 -12.95 -19.75 -1.99
N THR A 406 -14.23 -19.48 -2.16
CA THR A 406 -14.74 -18.45 -3.06
C THR A 406 -15.63 -17.49 -2.31
N VAL A 407 -15.41 -16.19 -2.49
CA VAL A 407 -16.32 -15.13 -2.07
C VAL A 407 -16.86 -14.39 -3.29
N THR A 408 -18.16 -14.19 -3.35
CA THR A 408 -18.83 -13.39 -4.40
C THR A 408 -19.67 -12.30 -3.75
N SER A 409 -19.49 -11.05 -4.17
CA SER A 409 -20.29 -9.90 -3.78
C SER A 409 -21.18 -9.49 -4.95
N ASP A 410 -22.50 -9.62 -4.80
CA ASP A 410 -23.46 -9.14 -5.80
C ASP A 410 -24.00 -7.76 -5.40
N PRO A 411 -23.51 -6.67 -6.00
CA PRO A 411 -23.94 -5.31 -5.63
C PRO A 411 -25.41 -5.04 -5.97
N ARG A 412 -26.06 -5.85 -6.83
CA ARG A 412 -27.47 -5.66 -7.21
C ARG A 412 -28.42 -6.14 -6.12
N THR A 413 -28.08 -7.24 -5.47
CA THR A 413 -28.87 -7.82 -4.39
C THR A 413 -28.35 -7.38 -3.01
N GLY A 414 -27.09 -6.96 -2.92
CA GLY A 414 -26.40 -6.73 -1.66
C GLY A 414 -26.19 -8.03 -0.88
N ALA A 415 -25.87 -9.11 -1.61
CA ALA A 415 -25.52 -10.41 -1.02
C ALA A 415 -24.00 -10.62 -1.14
N VAL A 416 -23.39 -11.10 -0.06
CA VAL A 416 -22.01 -11.64 -0.09
C VAL A 416 -22.07 -13.12 0.22
N THR A 417 -21.62 -13.96 -0.70
CA THR A 417 -21.65 -15.41 -0.57
C THR A 417 -20.24 -15.95 -0.43
N LEU A 418 -19.97 -16.68 0.64
CA LEU A 418 -18.78 -17.52 0.80
C LEU A 418 -19.14 -18.98 0.55
N THR A 419 -18.35 -19.68 -0.25
CA THR A 419 -18.46 -21.13 -0.46
C THR A 419 -17.07 -21.75 -0.41
N THR A 420 -16.99 -22.97 0.10
CA THR A 420 -15.80 -23.82 0.10
C THR A 420 -16.10 -25.13 -0.62
N ASP A 421 -15.09 -25.80 -1.15
CA ASP A 421 -15.18 -27.18 -1.67
C ASP A 421 -14.62 -28.23 -0.68
N GLU A 422 -14.47 -27.81 0.57
CA GLU A 422 -13.92 -28.61 1.66
C GLU A 422 -14.83 -29.77 2.07
N SER A 423 -14.21 -30.78 2.66
CA SER A 423 -14.94 -31.91 3.26
C SER A 423 -15.15 -31.76 4.78
N LEU A 424 -14.33 -30.94 5.43
CA LEU A 424 -14.32 -30.75 6.87
C LEU A 424 -15.03 -29.45 7.28
N PRO A 425 -15.67 -29.42 8.46
CA PRO A 425 -16.36 -28.23 8.93
C PRO A 425 -15.39 -27.13 9.38
N SER A 426 -15.67 -25.89 9.03
CA SER A 426 -14.93 -24.70 9.48
C SER A 426 -15.63 -24.03 10.68
N GLN A 427 -14.86 -23.31 11.50
CA GLN A 427 -15.38 -22.47 12.60
C GLN A 427 -15.30 -21.00 12.19
N LEU A 428 -16.32 -20.56 11.47
CA LEU A 428 -16.32 -19.29 10.77
C LEU A 428 -16.82 -18.13 11.65
N THR A 429 -16.04 -17.06 11.75
CA THR A 429 -16.52 -15.77 12.22
C THR A 429 -16.85 -14.89 11.03
N VAL A 430 -18.04 -14.27 11.05
CA VAL A 430 -18.47 -13.32 10.01
C VAL A 430 -18.63 -11.96 10.66
N ALA A 431 -17.96 -10.96 10.09
CA ALA A 431 -18.12 -9.56 10.45
C ALA A 431 -18.51 -8.75 9.22
N ALA A 432 -19.48 -7.86 9.37
CA ALA A 432 -19.84 -6.90 8.36
C ALA A 432 -19.96 -5.51 8.97
N LYS A 433 -19.28 -4.54 8.35
CA LYS A 433 -19.45 -3.13 8.64
C LYS A 433 -20.20 -2.50 7.48
N ARG A 434 -21.34 -1.89 7.80
CA ARG A 434 -22.13 -1.08 6.89
C ARG A 434 -21.92 0.39 7.20
N THR A 435 -21.64 1.17 6.19
CA THR A 435 -21.50 2.62 6.25
C THR A 435 -22.49 3.24 5.28
N ASP A 436 -23.26 4.22 5.74
CA ASP A 436 -24.14 5.02 4.89
C ASP A 436 -24.13 6.52 5.27
N ALA A 437 -25.03 7.27 4.64
CA ALA A 437 -25.26 8.69 4.87
C ALA A 437 -25.60 9.07 6.33
N ASP A 438 -26.10 8.12 7.13
CA ASP A 438 -26.62 8.39 8.47
C ASP A 438 -25.70 7.87 9.59
N ARG A 439 -25.07 6.69 9.41
CA ARG A 439 -24.32 6.01 10.47
C ARG A 439 -23.45 4.84 9.99
N ASP A 440 -22.52 4.46 10.84
CA ASP A 440 -21.83 3.17 10.79
C ASP A 440 -22.57 2.14 11.63
N VAL A 441 -22.70 0.92 11.11
CA VAL A 441 -23.26 -0.21 11.85
C VAL A 441 -22.39 -1.44 11.64
N VAL A 442 -21.94 -2.04 12.73
CA VAL A 442 -21.16 -3.27 12.72
C VAL A 442 -22.04 -4.41 13.22
N ALA A 443 -22.00 -5.53 12.50
CA ALA A 443 -22.57 -6.80 12.96
C ALA A 443 -21.48 -7.87 12.90
N ALA A 444 -21.33 -8.63 13.97
CA ALA A 444 -20.34 -9.69 14.05
C ALA A 444 -20.90 -10.92 14.79
N THR A 445 -20.54 -12.11 14.33
CA THR A 445 -20.91 -13.35 15.02
C THR A 445 -20.21 -13.40 16.39
N GLY A 446 -20.98 -13.39 17.47
CA GLY A 446 -20.41 -13.43 18.83
C GLY A 446 -19.74 -14.75 19.21
N THR A 447 -20.06 -15.84 18.49
CA THR A 447 -19.38 -17.14 18.55
C THR A 447 -19.18 -17.65 17.13
N PRO A 448 -18.08 -18.36 16.82
CA PRO A 448 -17.88 -18.97 15.52
C PRO A 448 -19.06 -19.85 15.10
N LEU A 449 -19.44 -19.75 13.84
CA LEU A 449 -20.45 -20.57 13.19
C LEU A 449 -19.80 -21.86 12.71
N SER A 450 -20.37 -23.00 13.09
CA SER A 450 -19.98 -24.28 12.49
C SER A 450 -20.63 -24.38 11.11
N VAL A 451 -19.82 -24.36 10.07
CA VAL A 451 -20.25 -24.50 8.67
C VAL A 451 -19.71 -25.84 8.18
N ALA A 452 -20.55 -26.71 7.60
CA ALA A 452 -20.03 -27.93 6.98
C ALA A 452 -19.17 -27.58 5.76
N GLY A 453 -18.19 -28.43 5.40
CA GLY A 453 -17.22 -28.08 4.35
C GLY A 453 -17.81 -27.76 2.98
N ASP A 454 -18.98 -28.35 2.65
CA ASP A 454 -19.70 -28.12 1.41
C ASP A 454 -20.86 -27.10 1.54
N GLU A 455 -21.05 -26.52 2.73
CA GLU A 455 -22.06 -25.50 2.97
C GLU A 455 -21.53 -24.09 2.67
N GLY A 456 -22.36 -23.26 2.05
CA GLY A 456 -22.07 -21.85 1.81
C GLY A 456 -22.68 -20.93 2.88
N VAL A 457 -22.13 -19.74 3.04
CA VAL A 457 -22.65 -18.68 3.90
C VAL A 457 -23.03 -17.47 3.06
N VAL A 458 -24.27 -17.01 3.17
CA VAL A 458 -24.77 -15.82 2.47
C VAL A 458 -25.07 -14.71 3.47
N VAL A 459 -24.38 -13.58 3.33
CA VAL A 459 -24.58 -12.35 4.08
C VAL A 459 -25.54 -11.44 3.31
N HIS A 460 -26.71 -11.14 3.88
CA HIS A 460 -27.73 -10.31 3.23
C HIS A 460 -27.70 -8.88 3.75
N TRP A 461 -26.83 -8.04 3.20
CA TRP A 461 -26.72 -6.63 3.60
C TRP A 461 -27.59 -5.68 2.78
N GLY A 462 -28.01 -6.07 1.58
CA GLY A 462 -28.83 -5.21 0.70
C GLY A 462 -30.18 -4.81 1.29
N ASP A 463 -30.76 -5.67 2.13
CA ASP A 463 -32.01 -5.39 2.87
C ASP A 463 -31.74 -4.94 4.32
N TRP A 464 -30.48 -4.82 4.72
CA TRP A 464 -30.09 -4.52 6.09
C TRP A 464 -29.97 -3.02 6.30
N SER A 465 -30.93 -2.43 7.03
CA SER A 465 -30.93 -1.01 7.41
C SER A 465 -30.03 -0.69 8.61
N GLY A 466 -29.36 -1.69 9.19
CA GLY A 466 -28.59 -1.55 10.42
C GLY A 466 -29.43 -1.40 11.71
N GLY A 467 -30.77 -1.49 11.64
CA GLY A 467 -31.67 -1.35 12.79
C GLY A 467 -31.90 -2.63 13.60
N GLY A 468 -31.33 -3.75 13.18
CA GLY A 468 -31.53 -5.07 13.78
C GLY A 468 -30.42 -6.04 13.34
N PRO A 469 -30.51 -7.31 13.74
CA PRO A 469 -29.48 -8.28 13.41
C PRO A 469 -29.31 -8.42 11.89
N LEU A 470 -28.07 -8.58 11.45
CA LEU A 470 -27.75 -8.90 10.06
C LEU A 470 -28.15 -10.35 9.78
N ARG A 471 -28.85 -10.59 8.68
CA ARG A 471 -29.26 -11.94 8.28
C ARG A 471 -28.11 -12.65 7.58
N LEU A 472 -27.77 -13.83 8.09
CA LEU A 472 -26.94 -14.82 7.42
C LEU A 472 -27.76 -16.06 7.10
N ASP A 473 -27.59 -16.61 5.90
CA ASP A 473 -28.13 -17.93 5.55
C ASP A 473 -26.98 -18.92 5.38
N LEU A 474 -27.08 -20.08 6.05
CA LEU A 474 -26.27 -21.26 5.74
C LEU A 474 -26.97 -22.02 4.62
N THR A 475 -26.23 -22.35 3.57
CA THR A 475 -26.77 -22.92 2.33
C THR A 475 -26.11 -24.26 2.02
N ALA A 476 -26.89 -25.20 1.50
CA ALA A 476 -26.36 -26.44 0.96
C ALA A 476 -25.67 -26.19 -0.41
N PRO A 477 -24.90 -27.16 -0.94
CA PRO A 477 -24.24 -27.03 -2.25
C PRO A 477 -25.18 -26.71 -3.41
N ASP A 478 -26.46 -27.08 -3.31
CA ASP A 478 -27.50 -26.78 -4.32
C ASP A 478 -28.10 -25.37 -4.19
N GLY A 479 -27.60 -24.57 -3.24
CA GLY A 479 -28.05 -23.21 -2.94
C GLY A 479 -29.28 -23.15 -2.03
N SER A 480 -29.81 -24.28 -1.56
CA SER A 480 -30.96 -24.27 -0.65
C SER A 480 -30.57 -23.83 0.76
N VAL A 481 -31.39 -22.96 1.38
CA VAL A 481 -31.16 -22.47 2.74
C VAL A 481 -31.42 -23.58 3.76
N ARG A 482 -30.40 -23.90 4.56
CA ARG A 482 -30.43 -24.91 5.63
C ARG A 482 -30.80 -24.29 6.97
N ALA A 483 -30.22 -23.13 7.25
CA ALA A 483 -30.47 -22.38 8.46
C ALA A 483 -30.32 -20.88 8.19
N THR A 484 -31.05 -20.08 8.95
CA THR A 484 -30.88 -18.62 8.98
C THR A 484 -30.43 -18.21 10.36
N VAL A 485 -29.35 -17.45 10.43
CA VAL A 485 -28.73 -16.94 11.66
C VAL A 485 -28.87 -15.42 11.66
N GLY A 486 -29.37 -14.88 12.77
CA GLY A 486 -29.35 -13.43 13.02
C GLY A 486 -28.06 -13.05 13.74
N VAL A 487 -27.22 -12.26 13.09
CA VAL A 487 -25.96 -11.77 13.65
C VAL A 487 -26.21 -10.48 14.41
N PRO A 488 -25.88 -10.42 15.71
CA PRO A 488 -26.13 -9.23 16.50
C PRO A 488 -25.26 -8.05 16.07
N LEU A 489 -25.71 -6.86 16.39
CA LEU A 489 -24.89 -5.66 16.29
C LEU A 489 -23.77 -5.71 17.33
N ALA A 490 -22.57 -5.27 16.96
CA ALA A 490 -21.38 -5.27 17.81
C ALA A 490 -21.30 -4.04 18.72
#